data_AF-A0A973N698-F1
#
_entry.id   AF-A0A973N698-F1
#
_cell.length_a   1.000
_cell.length_b   1.000
_cell.length_c   1.000
_cell.angle_alpha   90.00
_cell.angle_beta   90.00
_cell.angle_gamma   90.00
#
_symmetry.space_group_name_H-M   'P 1'
#
loop_
_entity.id
_entity.type
_entity.pdbx_description
1 polymer ?
#
loop_
_entity_poly.entity_id
_entity_poly.type
_entity_poly.pdbx_seq_one_letter_code
_entity_poly.pdbx_strand_id
1 'polypeptide(L)'
;SSPCKTGKELAEAIKAAPPGKFKASGTGQGGIWHLALVGWMQAMGLPANQVAWVPSNGAAPAMQDLAAGGLDLTTCSVPEARAIIEAGKAKSLAIMAPARNPVFKDVPTLKEAMGIDYATGAWRGIAGPKNLPPEIATKLTAALKKAYDSAEFKDFMTNRGFGTVWGDASHFAGFMDKGDAQMGVAMKAAGLSKA
;
A
#
# COMPACT_ATOMS: atom_id res chain seq x y z
N SER A 1 -7.70 21.58 8.43
CA SER A 1 -8.20 21.02 7.15
C SER A 1 -7.12 21.10 6.10
N SER A 2 -6.89 20.04 5.30
CA SER A 2 -5.83 20.05 4.27
C SER A 2 -6.10 21.11 3.18
N PRO A 3 -5.06 21.84 2.73
CA PRO A 3 -5.19 22.79 1.62
C PRO A 3 -5.39 22.10 0.27
N CYS A 4 -4.94 20.84 0.10
CA CYS A 4 -5.12 20.07 -1.13
C CYS A 4 -6.44 19.28 -1.07
N LYS A 5 -7.32 19.51 -2.03
CA LYS A 5 -8.63 18.83 -2.18
C LYS A 5 -8.63 17.77 -3.26
N THR A 6 -7.68 17.82 -4.19
CA THR A 6 -7.55 16.86 -5.29
C THR A 6 -6.17 16.22 -5.32
N GLY A 7 -6.07 15.06 -5.96
CA GLY A 7 -4.78 14.40 -6.17
C GLY A 7 -3.81 15.28 -6.97
N LYS A 8 -4.31 15.97 -8.00
CA LYS A 8 -3.53 16.90 -8.82
C LYS A 8 -2.92 18.04 -7.99
N GLU A 9 -3.73 18.70 -7.15
CA GLU A 9 -3.26 19.76 -6.26
C GLU A 9 -2.16 19.26 -5.32
N LEU A 10 -2.33 18.07 -4.73
CA LEU A 10 -1.31 17.48 -3.86
C LEU A 10 -0.01 17.20 -4.63
N ALA A 11 -0.11 16.63 -5.84
CA ALA A 11 1.04 16.32 -6.67
C ALA A 11 1.80 17.59 -7.09
N GLU A 12 1.10 18.66 -7.47
CA GLU A 12 1.68 19.94 -7.84
C GLU A 12 2.33 20.63 -6.62
N ALA A 13 1.66 20.60 -5.46
CA ALA A 13 2.20 21.17 -4.23
C ALA A 13 3.46 20.44 -3.76
N ILE A 14 3.51 19.11 -3.85
CA ILE A 14 4.71 18.31 -3.54
C ILE A 14 5.86 18.68 -4.50
N LYS A 15 5.59 18.81 -5.81
CA LYS A 15 6.60 19.18 -6.82
C LYS A 15 7.20 20.57 -6.58
N ALA A 16 6.38 21.52 -6.15
CA ALA A 16 6.81 22.91 -5.94
C ALA A 16 7.53 23.13 -4.59
N ALA A 17 7.37 22.21 -3.64
CA ALA A 17 7.93 22.35 -2.31
C ALA A 17 9.40 21.89 -2.23
N PRO A 18 10.20 22.45 -1.31
CA PRO A 18 11.52 21.90 -1.02
C PRO A 18 11.40 20.48 -0.41
N PRO A 19 12.39 19.59 -0.63
CA PRO A 19 12.40 18.26 -0.04
C PRO A 19 12.20 18.28 1.48
N GLY A 20 11.38 17.37 1.98
CA GLY A 20 11.07 17.22 3.40
C GLY A 20 10.04 18.21 3.96
N LYS A 21 9.49 19.10 3.13
CA LYS A 21 8.43 20.03 3.55
C LYS A 21 7.13 19.30 3.91
N PHE A 22 6.71 18.37 3.06
CA PHE A 22 5.56 17.51 3.29
C PHE A 22 5.96 16.33 4.16
N LYS A 23 5.08 15.93 5.07
CA LYS A 23 5.24 14.77 5.95
C LYS A 23 4.19 13.71 5.66
N ALA A 24 4.66 12.47 5.57
CA ALA A 24 3.83 11.30 5.34
C ALA A 24 4.14 10.19 6.34
N SER A 25 3.16 9.31 6.56
CA SER A 25 3.31 8.07 7.32
C SER A 25 2.40 6.97 6.75
N GLY A 26 2.42 5.82 7.40
CA GLY A 26 1.60 4.65 7.06
C GLY A 26 2.12 3.36 7.67
N THR A 27 3.44 3.22 7.79
CA THR A 27 4.15 2.08 8.40
C THR A 27 5.50 2.56 8.96
N GLY A 28 6.27 1.62 9.53
CA GLY A 28 7.67 1.83 9.86
C GLY A 28 8.52 2.18 8.63
N GLN A 29 9.75 2.66 8.90
CA GLN A 29 10.74 2.93 7.86
C GLN A 29 10.98 1.65 7.02
N GLY A 30 10.90 1.79 5.70
CA GLY A 30 11.10 0.67 4.77
C GLY A 30 9.92 -0.30 4.66
N GLY A 31 8.83 -0.07 5.41
CA GLY A 31 7.58 -0.81 5.21
C GLY A 31 6.92 -0.49 3.86
N ILE A 32 5.98 -1.32 3.46
CA ILE A 32 5.31 -1.22 2.13
C ILE A 32 4.73 0.17 1.85
N TRP A 33 4.19 0.86 2.84
CA TRP A 33 3.62 2.19 2.64
C TRP A 33 4.68 3.28 2.51
N HIS A 34 5.85 3.09 3.11
CA HIS A 34 7.01 3.93 2.84
C HIS A 34 7.52 3.72 1.41
N LEU A 35 7.68 2.46 0.99
CA LEU A 35 8.13 2.14 -0.37
C LEU A 35 7.14 2.59 -1.44
N ALA A 36 5.85 2.57 -1.13
CA ALA A 36 4.81 3.11 -2.01
C ALA A 36 4.95 4.62 -2.22
N LEU A 37 5.25 5.37 -1.15
CA LEU A 37 5.55 6.80 -1.26
C LEU A 37 6.81 7.03 -2.10
N VAL A 38 7.88 6.28 -1.83
CA VAL A 38 9.15 6.38 -2.58
C VAL A 38 8.92 6.14 -4.07
N GLY A 39 8.26 5.04 -4.43
CA GLY A 39 7.98 4.73 -5.83
C GLY A 39 7.05 5.76 -6.50
N TRP A 40 6.10 6.33 -5.76
CA TRP A 40 5.28 7.44 -6.25
C TRP A 40 6.13 8.69 -6.53
N MET A 41 7.07 9.05 -5.64
CA MET A 41 7.99 10.17 -5.87
C MET A 41 8.86 9.93 -7.11
N GLN A 42 9.40 8.73 -7.27
CA GLN A 42 10.18 8.37 -8.45
C GLN A 42 9.36 8.45 -9.74
N ALA A 43 8.11 7.98 -9.71
CA ALA A 43 7.19 8.08 -10.85
C ALA A 43 6.84 9.53 -11.21
N MET A 44 6.98 10.47 -10.26
CA MET A 44 6.86 11.90 -10.49
C MET A 44 8.17 12.56 -10.95
N GLY A 45 9.28 11.82 -11.04
CA GLY A 45 10.62 12.36 -11.31
C GLY A 45 11.25 13.10 -10.13
N LEU A 46 10.78 12.84 -8.91
CA LEU A 46 11.23 13.50 -7.68
C LEU A 46 12.16 12.58 -6.87
N PRO A 47 13.03 13.15 -6.01
CA PRO A 47 13.89 12.34 -5.16
C PRO A 47 13.06 11.57 -4.11
N ALA A 48 13.57 10.41 -3.67
CA ALA A 48 12.87 9.54 -2.70
C ALA A 48 12.54 10.25 -1.37
N ASN A 49 13.34 11.25 -0.98
CA ASN A 49 13.16 12.04 0.23
C ASN A 49 12.38 13.35 0.00
N GLN A 50 11.73 13.53 -1.16
CA GLN A 50 10.93 14.73 -1.44
C GLN A 50 9.85 14.95 -0.37
N VAL A 51 9.21 13.87 0.07
CA VAL A 51 8.27 13.86 1.19
C VAL A 51 8.95 13.17 2.37
N ALA A 52 8.98 13.81 3.54
CA ALA A 52 9.56 13.26 4.75
C ALA A 52 8.70 12.11 5.27
N TRP A 53 9.34 10.98 5.59
CA TRP A 53 8.67 9.84 6.22
C TRP A 53 8.76 9.94 7.74
N VAL A 54 7.62 9.90 8.41
CA VAL A 54 7.49 9.82 9.86
C VAL A 54 7.03 8.40 10.19
N PRO A 55 7.90 7.49 10.68
CA PRO A 55 7.53 6.10 10.91
C PRO A 55 6.38 5.93 11.90
N SER A 56 5.44 5.02 11.60
CA SER A 56 4.36 4.63 12.50
C SER A 56 4.27 3.11 12.65
N ASN A 57 3.61 2.63 13.71
CA ASN A 57 3.28 1.20 13.86
C ASN A 57 2.04 0.80 13.03
N GLY A 58 1.98 1.25 11.77
CA GLY A 58 0.90 0.95 10.83
C GLY A 58 -0.02 2.13 10.53
N ALA A 59 -1.04 1.87 9.70
CA ALA A 59 -1.89 2.90 9.13
C ALA A 59 -2.78 3.59 10.18
N ALA A 60 -3.25 2.86 11.19
CA ALA A 60 -4.14 3.42 12.21
C ALA A 60 -3.48 4.55 13.04
N PRO A 61 -2.28 4.36 13.62
CA PRO A 61 -1.55 5.47 14.26
C PRO A 61 -1.22 6.62 13.30
N ALA A 62 -0.85 6.32 12.04
CA ALA A 62 -0.59 7.36 11.04
C ALA A 62 -1.83 8.22 10.76
N MET A 63 -3.00 7.60 10.65
CA MET A 63 -4.27 8.32 10.44
C MET A 63 -4.67 9.18 11.65
N GLN A 64 -4.33 8.76 12.87
CA GLN A 64 -4.53 9.57 14.06
C GLN A 64 -3.66 10.83 14.02
N ASP A 65 -2.39 10.70 13.62
CA ASP A 65 -1.47 11.82 13.49
C ASP A 65 -1.86 12.78 12.35
N LEU A 66 -2.33 12.23 11.22
CA LEU A 66 -2.94 13.01 10.13
C LEU A 66 -4.14 13.82 10.63
N ALA A 67 -5.03 13.20 11.41
CA ALA A 67 -6.19 13.88 11.97
C ALA A 67 -5.82 14.96 13.01
N ALA A 68 -4.70 14.77 13.74
CA ALA A 68 -4.14 15.75 14.67
C ALA A 68 -3.36 16.87 13.96
N GLY A 69 -3.07 16.71 12.66
CA GLY A 69 -2.33 17.69 11.86
C GLY A 69 -0.80 17.55 11.93
N GLY A 70 -0.27 16.43 12.45
CA GLY A 70 1.17 16.17 12.45
C GLY A 70 1.71 15.67 11.10
N LEU A 71 0.82 15.13 10.24
CA LEU A 71 1.11 14.70 8.88
C LEU A 71 0.32 15.51 7.85
N ASP A 72 0.87 15.64 6.65
CA ASP A 72 0.18 16.25 5.50
C ASP A 72 -0.59 15.21 4.68
N LEU A 73 -0.08 13.97 4.64
CA LEU A 73 -0.68 12.85 3.93
C LEU A 73 -0.36 11.51 4.62
N THR A 74 -1.03 10.45 4.17
CA THR A 74 -0.74 9.07 4.59
C THR A 74 -0.83 8.17 3.37
N THR A 75 0.08 7.22 3.25
CA THR A 75 -0.03 6.09 2.32
C THR A 75 -0.50 4.87 3.11
N CYS A 76 -1.61 4.27 2.67
CA CYS A 76 -2.14 3.03 3.23
C CYS A 76 -3.10 2.39 2.22
N SER A 77 -3.58 1.18 2.50
CA SER A 77 -4.66 0.61 1.69
C SER A 77 -5.98 1.32 1.99
N VAL A 78 -6.81 1.54 0.97
CA VAL A 78 -8.11 2.20 1.13
C VAL A 78 -9.01 1.48 2.17
N PRO A 79 -9.05 0.14 2.25
CA PRO A 79 -9.74 -0.56 3.34
C PRO A 79 -9.27 -0.19 4.76
N GLU A 80 -7.97 0.03 4.98
CA GLU A 80 -7.43 0.47 6.28
C GLU A 80 -7.90 1.89 6.64
N ALA A 81 -8.11 2.72 5.64
CA ALA A 81 -8.57 4.10 5.79
C ALA A 81 -10.09 4.24 5.94
N ARG A 82 -10.88 3.20 5.63
CA ARG A 82 -12.35 3.27 5.48
C ARG A 82 -13.03 4.02 6.62
N ALA A 83 -12.79 3.62 7.87
CA ALA A 83 -13.48 4.20 9.03
C ALA A 83 -13.20 5.71 9.18
N ILE A 84 -11.97 6.16 8.89
CA ILE A 84 -11.57 7.57 8.99
C ILE A 84 -12.13 8.38 7.82
N ILE A 85 -12.23 7.77 6.62
CA ILE A 85 -12.87 8.36 5.45
C ILE A 85 -14.37 8.55 5.68
N GLU A 86 -15.06 7.50 6.14
CA GLU A 86 -16.50 7.52 6.44
C GLU A 86 -16.83 8.50 7.57
N ALA A 87 -15.93 8.68 8.54
CA ALA A 87 -16.05 9.70 9.58
C ALA A 87 -15.81 11.13 9.09
N GLY A 88 -15.50 11.34 7.79
CA GLY A 88 -15.21 12.66 7.21
C GLY A 88 -13.89 13.28 7.68
N LYS A 89 -13.04 12.51 8.35
CA LYS A 89 -11.77 12.98 8.94
C LYS A 89 -10.58 12.87 7.99
N ALA A 90 -10.69 12.06 6.95
CA ALA A 90 -9.73 12.01 5.86
C ALA A 90 -10.45 11.90 4.50
N LYS A 91 -9.74 12.27 3.44
CA LYS A 91 -10.18 12.07 2.06
C LYS A 91 -9.13 11.26 1.33
N SER A 92 -9.52 10.13 0.74
CA SER A 92 -8.63 9.40 -0.17
C SER A 92 -8.59 10.14 -1.51
N LEU A 93 -7.39 10.61 -1.90
CA LEU A 93 -7.22 11.40 -3.13
C LEU A 93 -6.92 10.54 -4.35
N ALA A 94 -6.35 9.36 -4.15
CA ALA A 94 -6.07 8.37 -5.19
C ALA A 94 -5.78 7.00 -4.58
N ILE A 95 -5.93 5.95 -5.39
CA ILE A 95 -5.40 4.60 -5.14
C ILE A 95 -4.25 4.29 -6.11
N MET A 96 -3.19 3.66 -5.61
CA MET A 96 -2.02 3.23 -6.40
C MET A 96 -2.30 1.87 -7.07
N ALA A 97 -3.31 1.81 -7.92
CA ALA A 97 -3.76 0.57 -8.56
C ALA A 97 -4.00 0.78 -10.05
N PRO A 98 -3.92 -0.29 -10.87
CA PRO A 98 -4.20 -0.20 -12.31
C PRO A 98 -5.67 0.14 -12.61
N ALA A 99 -6.58 -0.13 -11.67
CA ALA A 99 -8.01 0.16 -11.78
C ALA A 99 -8.58 0.55 -10.41
N ARG A 100 -9.73 1.23 -10.41
CA ARG A 100 -10.45 1.58 -9.17
C ARG A 100 -10.88 0.33 -8.41
N ASN A 101 -10.97 0.45 -7.10
CA ASN A 101 -11.53 -0.61 -6.28
C ASN A 101 -13.07 -0.60 -6.40
N PRO A 102 -13.73 -1.74 -6.71
CA PRO A 102 -15.18 -1.79 -6.86
C PRO A 102 -15.97 -1.36 -5.61
N VAL A 103 -15.38 -1.43 -4.42
CA VAL A 103 -16.00 -1.00 -3.16
C VAL A 103 -15.77 0.48 -2.89
N PHE A 104 -14.72 1.07 -3.46
CA PHE A 104 -14.36 2.48 -3.29
C PHE A 104 -14.35 3.19 -4.65
N LYS A 105 -15.48 3.16 -5.35
CA LYS A 105 -15.62 3.62 -6.75
C LYS A 105 -15.32 5.12 -6.93
N ASP A 106 -15.50 5.90 -5.87
CA ASP A 106 -15.25 7.34 -5.87
C ASP A 106 -13.77 7.69 -5.70
N VAL A 107 -12.93 6.72 -5.36
CA VAL A 107 -11.48 6.90 -5.26
C VAL A 107 -10.86 6.64 -6.64
N PRO A 108 -10.37 7.68 -7.33
CA PRO A 108 -9.72 7.51 -8.63
C PRO A 108 -8.38 6.80 -8.49
N THR A 109 -7.87 6.24 -9.57
CA THR A 109 -6.48 5.75 -9.60
C THR A 109 -5.49 6.93 -9.63
N LEU A 110 -4.21 6.68 -9.33
CA LEU A 110 -3.15 7.68 -9.55
C LEU A 110 -3.11 8.18 -11.00
N LYS A 111 -3.33 7.27 -11.96
CA LYS A 111 -3.36 7.58 -13.39
C LYS A 111 -4.50 8.53 -13.73
N GLU A 112 -5.70 8.28 -13.22
CA GLU A 112 -6.87 9.13 -13.44
C GLU A 112 -6.75 10.48 -12.72
N ALA A 113 -6.25 10.50 -11.49
CA ALA A 113 -6.23 11.69 -10.64
C ALA A 113 -5.07 12.64 -10.92
N MET A 114 -3.94 12.10 -11.37
CA MET A 114 -2.67 12.82 -11.45
C MET A 114 -1.90 12.58 -12.76
N GLY A 115 -2.37 11.68 -13.63
CA GLY A 115 -1.65 11.29 -14.85
C GLY A 115 -0.40 10.44 -14.60
N ILE A 116 -0.25 9.87 -13.40
CA ILE A 116 0.94 9.11 -12.99
C ILE A 116 0.65 7.62 -13.12
N ASP A 117 1.44 6.93 -13.96
CA ASP A 117 1.35 5.48 -14.15
C ASP A 117 2.20 4.75 -13.11
N TYR A 118 1.65 4.61 -11.90
CA TYR A 118 2.29 3.89 -10.81
C TYR A 118 1.24 3.10 -10.03
N ALA A 119 1.54 1.83 -9.77
CA ALA A 119 0.73 0.95 -8.96
C ALA A 119 1.60 0.16 -7.99
N THR A 120 1.11 0.03 -6.77
CA THR A 120 1.73 -0.75 -5.70
C THR A 120 0.69 -1.04 -4.63
N GLY A 121 0.85 -2.13 -3.91
CA GLY A 121 -0.09 -2.51 -2.87
C GLY A 121 0.52 -3.49 -1.89
N ALA A 122 -0.02 -3.49 -0.68
CA ALA A 122 0.26 -4.52 0.29
C ALA A 122 -0.44 -5.83 -0.12
N TRP A 123 0.29 -6.92 -0.03
CA TRP A 123 -0.24 -8.27 -0.14
C TRP A 123 -0.05 -9.01 1.19
N ARG A 124 -0.80 -10.08 1.36
CA ARG A 124 -0.69 -10.99 2.50
C ARG A 124 -0.70 -12.41 1.97
N GLY A 125 0.07 -13.29 2.59
CA GLY A 125 0.11 -14.70 2.25
C GLY A 125 0.60 -15.53 3.43
N ILE A 126 0.63 -16.83 3.23
CA ILE A 126 0.98 -17.81 4.27
C ILE A 126 2.18 -18.60 3.77
N ALA A 127 3.22 -18.67 4.59
CA ALA A 127 4.42 -19.45 4.32
C ALA A 127 4.68 -20.43 5.46
N GLY A 128 5.23 -21.60 5.11
CA GLY A 128 5.73 -22.59 6.06
C GLY A 128 7.24 -22.50 6.25
N PRO A 129 7.80 -23.21 7.25
CA PRO A 129 9.24 -23.31 7.44
C PRO A 129 9.94 -24.00 6.26
N LYS A 130 11.24 -23.68 6.04
CA LYS A 130 12.06 -24.19 4.91
C LYS A 130 12.04 -25.73 4.76
N ASN A 131 11.91 -26.46 5.86
CA ASN A 131 11.95 -27.92 5.89
C ASN A 131 10.59 -28.53 6.30
N LEU A 132 9.49 -27.88 5.94
CA LEU A 132 8.16 -28.41 6.21
C LEU A 132 7.97 -29.76 5.50
N PRO A 133 7.62 -30.85 6.20
CA PRO A 133 7.43 -32.16 5.58
C PRO A 133 6.36 -32.12 4.47
N PRO A 134 6.58 -32.78 3.30
CA PRO A 134 5.68 -32.69 2.16
C PRO A 134 4.23 -33.07 2.46
N GLU A 135 4.02 -34.05 3.33
CA GLU A 135 2.70 -34.49 3.77
C GLU A 135 1.97 -33.43 4.62
N ILE A 136 2.72 -32.66 5.42
CA ILE A 136 2.16 -31.52 6.17
C ILE A 136 1.85 -30.37 5.21
N ALA A 137 2.76 -30.05 4.28
CA ALA A 137 2.54 -29.03 3.27
C ALA A 137 1.27 -29.31 2.45
N THR A 138 1.10 -30.56 1.99
CA THR A 138 -0.09 -30.99 1.25
C THR A 138 -1.37 -30.80 2.06
N LYS A 139 -1.38 -31.21 3.34
CA LYS A 139 -2.54 -31.04 4.23
C LYS A 139 -2.88 -29.55 4.44
N LEU A 140 -1.87 -28.71 4.69
CA LEU A 140 -2.07 -27.27 4.90
C LEU A 140 -2.56 -26.59 3.63
N THR A 141 -1.97 -26.87 2.46
CA THR A 141 -2.43 -26.31 1.18
C THR A 141 -3.88 -26.67 0.89
N ALA A 142 -4.28 -27.93 1.13
CA ALA A 142 -5.67 -28.35 0.95
C ALA A 142 -6.63 -27.62 1.90
N ALA A 143 -6.26 -27.46 3.18
CA ALA A 143 -7.04 -26.72 4.16
C ALA A 143 -7.17 -25.22 3.79
N LEU A 144 -6.07 -24.60 3.37
CA LEU A 144 -6.05 -23.21 2.90
C LEU A 144 -6.89 -23.02 1.64
N LYS A 145 -6.88 -23.97 0.70
CA LYS A 145 -7.74 -23.91 -0.50
C LYS A 145 -9.21 -23.95 -0.11
N LYS A 146 -9.58 -24.86 0.79
CA LYS A 146 -10.96 -24.96 1.29
C LYS A 146 -11.42 -23.67 1.96
N ALA A 147 -10.57 -23.06 2.79
CA ALA A 147 -10.86 -21.76 3.41
C ALA A 147 -10.97 -20.64 2.36
N TYR A 148 -10.03 -20.56 1.41
CA TYR A 148 -10.05 -19.59 0.32
C TYR A 148 -11.32 -19.70 -0.53
N ASP A 149 -11.79 -20.92 -0.79
CA ASP A 149 -12.99 -21.16 -1.60
C ASP A 149 -14.30 -20.88 -0.88
N SER A 150 -14.28 -20.83 0.45
CA SER A 150 -15.48 -20.60 1.26
C SER A 150 -16.14 -19.26 0.94
N ALA A 151 -17.48 -19.27 0.92
CA ALA A 151 -18.26 -18.04 0.76
C ALA A 151 -17.96 -17.07 1.90
N GLU A 152 -17.88 -17.55 3.14
CA GLU A 152 -17.56 -16.74 4.32
C GLU A 152 -16.28 -15.92 4.13
N PHE A 153 -15.19 -16.54 3.69
CA PHE A 153 -13.93 -15.82 3.44
C PHE A 153 -14.04 -14.86 2.24
N LYS A 154 -14.62 -15.30 1.13
CA LYS A 154 -14.75 -14.47 -0.09
C LYS A 154 -15.61 -13.24 0.16
N ASP A 155 -16.73 -13.40 0.86
CA ASP A 155 -17.65 -12.33 1.21
C ASP A 155 -16.99 -11.38 2.22
N PHE A 156 -16.33 -11.92 3.24
CA PHE A 156 -15.58 -11.10 4.21
C PHE A 156 -14.55 -10.20 3.53
N MET A 157 -13.75 -10.76 2.61
CA MET A 157 -12.72 -10.01 1.89
C MET A 157 -13.34 -8.99 0.93
N THR A 158 -14.33 -9.41 0.14
CA THR A 158 -15.00 -8.55 -0.85
C THR A 158 -15.72 -7.37 -0.18
N ASN A 159 -16.47 -7.61 0.89
CA ASN A 159 -17.21 -6.55 1.61
C ASN A 159 -16.26 -5.50 2.23
N ARG A 160 -15.03 -5.89 2.56
CA ARG A 160 -13.99 -4.98 3.05
C ARG A 160 -13.17 -4.33 1.92
N GLY A 161 -13.41 -4.71 0.67
CA GLY A 161 -12.72 -4.17 -0.50
C GLY A 161 -11.31 -4.75 -0.68
N PHE A 162 -11.03 -5.93 -0.13
CA PHE A 162 -9.80 -6.65 -0.39
C PHE A 162 -9.97 -7.61 -1.57
N GLY A 163 -9.05 -7.55 -2.53
CA GLY A 163 -8.92 -8.58 -3.55
C GLY A 163 -8.30 -9.85 -2.98
N THR A 164 -8.68 -11.01 -3.54
CA THR A 164 -8.11 -12.30 -3.17
C THR A 164 -7.62 -13.02 -4.42
N VAL A 165 -6.46 -13.65 -4.33
CA VAL A 165 -5.88 -14.45 -5.42
C VAL A 165 -5.42 -15.76 -4.81
N TRP A 166 -5.83 -16.87 -5.40
CA TRP A 166 -5.25 -18.17 -5.06
C TRP A 166 -3.92 -18.34 -5.80
N GLY A 167 -2.87 -18.64 -5.04
CA GLY A 167 -1.61 -19.12 -5.57
C GLY A 167 -1.21 -20.36 -4.78
N ASP A 168 -0.90 -21.45 -5.48
CA ASP A 168 -0.20 -22.56 -4.84
C ASP A 168 1.22 -22.15 -4.41
N ALA A 169 1.96 -23.06 -3.78
CA ALA A 169 3.30 -22.78 -3.27
C ALA A 169 4.26 -22.25 -4.35
N SER A 170 4.19 -22.78 -5.57
CA SER A 170 5.08 -22.37 -6.66
C SER A 170 4.73 -20.99 -7.22
N HIS A 171 3.43 -20.74 -7.40
CA HIS A 171 2.95 -19.43 -7.86
C HIS A 171 3.26 -18.36 -6.81
N PHE A 172 3.02 -18.65 -5.53
CA PHE A 172 3.26 -17.69 -4.46
C PHE A 172 4.76 -17.42 -4.25
N ALA A 173 5.62 -18.44 -4.37
CA ALA A 173 7.07 -18.25 -4.34
C ALA A 173 7.54 -17.33 -5.48
N GLY A 174 7.13 -17.59 -6.73
CA GLY A 174 7.48 -16.74 -7.86
C GLY A 174 6.92 -15.31 -7.76
N PHE A 175 5.77 -15.13 -7.11
CA PHE A 175 5.24 -13.80 -6.78
C PHE A 175 6.12 -13.08 -5.75
N MET A 176 6.55 -13.77 -4.69
CA MET A 176 7.46 -13.21 -3.69
C MET A 176 8.82 -12.82 -4.30
N ASP A 177 9.40 -13.66 -5.16
CA ASP A 177 10.69 -13.38 -5.82
C ASP A 177 10.62 -12.11 -6.69
N LYS A 178 9.53 -11.94 -7.44
CA LYS A 178 9.28 -10.71 -8.22
C LYS A 178 9.10 -9.50 -7.31
N GLY A 179 8.37 -9.67 -6.22
CA GLY A 179 8.17 -8.62 -5.22
C GLY A 179 9.48 -8.17 -4.56
N ASP A 180 10.33 -9.12 -4.18
CA ASP A 180 11.65 -8.86 -3.60
C ASP A 180 12.53 -8.06 -4.55
N ALA A 181 12.63 -8.49 -5.82
CA ALA A 181 13.39 -7.76 -6.83
C ALA A 181 12.89 -6.33 -7.05
N GLN A 182 11.56 -6.13 -7.14
CA GLN A 182 10.95 -4.81 -7.32
C GLN A 182 11.15 -3.90 -6.10
N MET A 183 10.90 -4.43 -4.90
CA MET A 183 11.04 -3.66 -3.66
C MET A 183 12.50 -3.36 -3.35
N GLY A 184 13.43 -4.25 -3.73
CA GLY A 184 14.87 -4.01 -3.63
C GLY A 184 15.31 -2.74 -4.38
N VAL A 185 14.74 -2.45 -5.55
CA VAL A 185 15.00 -1.19 -6.28
C VAL A 185 14.54 0.02 -5.47
N ALA A 186 13.32 -0.02 -4.91
CA ALA A 186 12.79 1.06 -4.09
C ALA A 186 13.60 1.25 -2.79
N MET A 187 14.01 0.15 -2.14
CA MET A 187 14.85 0.19 -0.94
C MET A 187 16.22 0.81 -1.23
N LYS A 188 16.86 0.46 -2.35
CA LYS A 188 18.14 1.07 -2.78
C LYS A 188 17.96 2.56 -3.04
N ALA A 189 16.91 2.95 -3.77
CA ALA A 189 16.63 4.36 -4.05
C ALA A 189 16.36 5.19 -2.77
N ALA A 190 15.77 4.56 -1.74
CA ALA A 190 15.53 5.17 -0.45
C ALA A 190 16.76 5.12 0.49
N GLY A 191 17.88 4.52 0.08
CA GLY A 191 19.07 4.33 0.91
C GLY A 191 18.89 3.34 2.07
N LEU A 192 17.92 2.42 1.98
CA LEU A 192 17.54 1.49 3.05
C LEU A 192 18.13 0.09 2.93
N SER A 193 18.83 -0.20 1.84
CA SER A 193 19.57 -1.44 1.67
C SER A 193 20.99 -1.13 1.21
N LYS A 194 21.98 -1.90 1.70
CA LYS A 194 23.35 -1.83 1.17
C LYS A 194 23.35 -2.19 -0.32
N ALA A 195 24.24 -1.55 -1.08
CA ALA A 195 24.37 -1.74 -2.53
C ALA A 195 24.65 -3.20 -2.89
#